data_AF-A0A1X7VNI4-F1
#
_entry.id   AF-A0A1X7VNI4-F1
#
_cell.length_a   1.000
_cell.length_b   1.000
_cell.length_c   1.000
_cell.angle_alpha   90.00
_cell.angle_beta   90.00
_cell.angle_gamma   90.00
#
_symmetry.space_group_name_H-M   'P 1'
#
loop_
_entity.id
_entity.type
_entity.pdbx_description
1 polymer ?
#
loop_
_entity_poly.entity_id
_entity_poly.type
_entity_poly.pdbx_seq_one_letter_code
_entity_poly.pdbx_strand_id
1 'polypeptide(L)'
;MWSGYLQQLSSVARLRYKEKVSKTGLKVDPYSIKNSEWEKSPELLPAISWSDVTVYMISTPSPYTGEALKAWKGMLDSEGFVTAGWVHDLLLHSFDVNNLRKFVIKAK
;
A
#
# COMPACT_ATOMS: atom_id res chain seq x y z
N MET A 1 8.33 -10.79 16.55
CA MET A 1 9.63 -11.34 16.07
C MET A 1 9.92 -10.71 14.70
N TRP A 2 11.12 -10.16 14.50
CA TRP A 2 11.49 -9.49 13.24
C TRP A 2 11.80 -10.52 12.14
N SER A 3 11.42 -10.21 10.91
CA SER A 3 11.57 -11.10 9.76
C SER A 3 13.03 -11.24 9.33
N GLY A 4 13.34 -12.33 8.60
CA GLY A 4 14.65 -12.52 7.97
C GLY A 4 15.01 -11.41 6.96
N TYR A 5 14.00 -10.76 6.37
CA TYR A 5 14.18 -9.60 5.49
C TYR A 5 14.90 -8.46 6.19
N LEU A 6 14.55 -8.16 7.45
CA LEU A 6 15.20 -7.13 8.24
C LEU A 6 16.70 -7.39 8.45
N GLN A 7 17.10 -8.67 8.51
CA GLN A 7 18.49 -9.07 8.71
C GLN A 7 19.35 -8.86 7.46
N GLN A 8 18.74 -8.98 6.26
CA GLN A 8 19.42 -8.78 4.97
C GLN A 8 19.62 -7.30 4.62
N LEU A 9 18.89 -6.38 5.27
CA LEU A 9 19.00 -4.95 5.06
C LEU A 9 20.29 -4.37 5.65
N SER A 10 20.87 -3.37 4.97
CA SER A 10 21.99 -2.57 5.48
C SER A 10 21.62 -1.83 6.77
N SER A 11 22.60 -1.45 7.58
CA SER A 11 22.39 -0.80 8.88
C SER A 11 21.49 0.45 8.80
N VAL A 12 21.71 1.29 7.78
CA VAL A 12 20.90 2.50 7.53
C VAL A 12 19.48 2.16 7.10
N ALA A 13 19.32 1.21 6.17
CA ALA A 13 18.00 0.81 5.67
C ALA A 13 17.17 0.12 6.77
N ARG A 14 17.83 -0.64 7.65
CA ARG A 14 17.22 -1.30 8.81
C ARG A 14 16.65 -0.31 9.82
N LEU A 15 17.38 0.77 10.11
CA LEU A 15 16.88 1.85 10.98
C LEU A 15 15.64 2.52 10.40
N ARG A 16 15.70 2.90 9.12
CA ARG A 16 14.55 3.48 8.40
C ARG A 16 13.35 2.53 8.38
N TYR A 17 13.59 1.24 8.19
CA TYR A 17 12.52 0.23 8.21
C TYR A 17 11.85 0.15 9.58
N LYS A 18 12.64 0.04 10.66
CA LYS A 18 12.10 0.01 12.03
C LYS A 18 11.30 1.26 12.37
N GLU A 19 11.77 2.43 11.95
CA GLU A 19 11.05 3.70 12.16
C GLU A 19 9.74 3.76 11.36
N LYS A 20 9.71 3.24 10.13
CA LYS A 20 8.46 3.13 9.36
C LYS A 20 7.46 2.21 10.05
N VAL A 21 7.91 1.05 10.51
CA VAL A 21 7.04 0.08 11.21
C VAL A 21 6.55 0.64 12.55
N SER A 22 7.36 1.41 13.29
CA SER A 22 6.89 2.02 14.54
C SER A 22 5.79 3.06 14.31
N LYS A 23 5.89 3.85 13.23
CA LYS A 23 4.87 4.87 12.87
C LYS A 23 3.51 4.27 12.50
N THR A 24 3.46 3.03 12.01
CA THR A 24 2.18 2.39 11.68
C THR A 24 1.44 1.87 12.91
N GLY A 25 2.13 1.70 14.05
CA GLY A 25 1.56 1.10 15.25
C GLY A 25 1.34 -0.41 15.14
N LEU A 26 1.90 -1.06 14.12
CA LEU A 26 1.86 -2.51 13.96
C LEU A 26 2.70 -3.17 15.06
N LYS A 27 2.11 -4.14 15.78
CA LYS A 27 2.80 -4.92 16.82
C LYS A 27 3.71 -6.01 16.24
N VAL A 28 3.53 -6.33 14.95
CA VAL A 28 4.22 -7.41 14.24
C VAL A 28 4.83 -6.86 12.96
N ASP A 29 5.99 -7.38 12.59
CA ASP A 29 6.65 -7.08 11.33
C ASP A 29 5.81 -7.65 10.15
N PRO A 30 5.40 -6.84 9.16
CA PRO A 30 4.61 -7.29 8.01
C PRO A 30 5.19 -8.51 7.29
N TYR A 31 6.51 -8.63 7.20
CA TYR A 31 7.17 -9.75 6.52
C TYR A 31 7.27 -11.01 7.38
N SER A 32 6.90 -10.94 8.67
CA SER A 32 6.83 -12.11 9.55
C SER A 32 5.45 -12.78 9.55
N ILE A 33 4.44 -12.18 8.89
CA ILE A 33 3.07 -12.73 8.80
C ILE A 33 3.12 -14.01 7.98
N LYS A 34 2.61 -15.12 8.54
CA LYS A 34 2.61 -16.42 7.87
C LYS A 34 1.70 -16.39 6.65
N ASN A 35 2.08 -17.13 5.60
CA ASN A 35 1.27 -17.22 4.38
C ASN A 35 -0.18 -17.69 4.62
N SER A 36 -0.43 -18.48 5.66
CA SER A 36 -1.77 -18.96 6.07
C SER A 36 -2.67 -17.90 6.71
N GLU A 37 -2.09 -16.80 7.19
CA GLU A 37 -2.82 -15.71 7.87
C GLU A 37 -3.32 -14.66 6.88
N TRP A 38 -2.93 -14.76 5.60
CA TRP A 38 -3.37 -13.86 4.55
C TRP A 38 -4.70 -14.31 3.97
N GLU A 39 -5.59 -13.34 3.79
CA GLU A 39 -6.93 -13.54 3.27
C GLU A 39 -7.04 -12.96 1.84
N LYS A 40 -7.68 -13.71 0.94
CA LYS A 40 -8.04 -13.25 -0.40
C LYS A 40 -9.50 -12.79 -0.43
N SER A 41 -9.79 -11.70 0.27
CA SER A 41 -11.16 -11.17 0.38
C SER A 41 -11.23 -9.76 -0.20
N PRO A 42 -11.61 -9.61 -1.48
CA PRO A 42 -11.79 -8.30 -2.12
C PRO A 42 -12.83 -7.45 -1.41
N GLU A 43 -13.79 -8.08 -0.73
CA GLU A 43 -14.85 -7.42 0.03
C GLU A 43 -14.35 -6.61 1.24
N LEU A 44 -13.13 -6.88 1.71
CA LEU A 44 -12.50 -6.10 2.78
C LEU A 44 -11.91 -4.79 2.27
N LEU A 45 -11.78 -4.62 0.95
CA LEU A 45 -11.34 -3.36 0.37
C LEU A 45 -12.47 -2.33 0.43
N PRO A 46 -12.15 -1.05 0.63
CA PRO A 46 -13.16 0.00 0.52
C PRO A 46 -13.77 -0.03 -0.88
N ALA A 47 -15.09 0.10 -0.95
CA ALA A 47 -15.82 0.25 -2.20
C ALA A 47 -15.46 1.61 -2.81
N ILE A 48 -14.44 1.61 -3.67
CA ILE A 48 -13.96 2.80 -4.37
C ILE A 48 -14.56 2.79 -5.78
N SER A 49 -15.25 3.87 -6.13
CA SER A 49 -15.70 4.11 -7.50
C SER A 49 -14.63 4.82 -8.31
N TRP A 50 -14.71 4.73 -9.65
CA TRP A 50 -13.82 5.50 -10.51
C TRP A 50 -13.93 7.01 -10.26
N SER A 51 -15.12 7.51 -9.94
CA SER A 51 -15.32 8.91 -9.54
C SER A 51 -14.49 9.28 -8.32
N ASP A 52 -14.43 8.42 -7.30
CA ASP A 52 -13.63 8.68 -6.09
C ASP A 52 -12.14 8.77 -6.41
N VAL A 53 -11.64 7.91 -7.31
CA VAL A 53 -10.25 7.96 -7.80
C VAL A 53 -9.99 9.29 -8.50
N THR A 54 -10.86 9.72 -9.42
CA THR A 54 -10.68 10.99 -10.14
C THR A 54 -10.72 12.20 -9.20
N VAL A 55 -11.63 12.21 -8.22
CA VAL A 55 -11.72 13.27 -7.22
C VAL A 55 -10.45 13.30 -6.36
N TYR A 56 -9.96 12.14 -5.91
CA TYR A 56 -8.72 12.05 -5.15
C TYR A 56 -7.52 12.61 -5.94
N MET A 57 -7.39 12.23 -7.21
CA MET A 57 -6.30 12.69 -8.07
C MET A 57 -6.33 14.21 -8.29
N ILE A 58 -7.53 14.80 -8.40
CA ILE A 58 -7.70 16.25 -8.62
C ILE A 58 -7.52 17.04 -7.32
N SER A 59 -8.00 16.50 -6.20
CA SER A 59 -8.18 17.22 -4.94
C SER A 59 -6.99 17.07 -3.98
N THR A 60 -6.17 16.03 -4.16
CA THR A 60 -4.98 15.80 -3.33
C THR A 60 -3.80 16.55 -3.91
N PRO A 61 -2.99 17.26 -3.09
CA PRO A 61 -1.76 17.89 -3.57
C PRO A 61 -0.82 16.82 -4.13
N SER A 62 -0.82 16.73 -5.45
CA SER A 62 -0.05 15.81 -6.27
C SER A 62 0.94 16.64 -7.09
N PRO A 63 2.09 16.08 -7.50
CA PRO A 63 2.94 16.74 -8.49
C PRO A 63 2.23 16.97 -9.83
N TYR A 64 1.07 16.33 -10.05
CA TYR A 64 0.23 16.51 -11.22
C TYR A 64 -0.94 17.45 -10.92
N THR A 65 -1.10 18.50 -11.72
CA THR A 65 -2.24 19.42 -11.63
C THR A 65 -3.49 18.79 -12.24
N GLY A 66 -4.69 19.28 -11.88
CA GLY A 66 -5.94 18.84 -12.50
C GLY A 66 -5.96 19.00 -14.04
N GLU A 67 -5.23 20.00 -14.56
CA GLU A 67 -5.02 20.17 -16.01
C GLU A 67 -4.04 19.14 -16.59
N ALA A 68 -2.98 18.79 -15.87
CA ALA A 68 -2.04 17.74 -16.25
C ALA A 68 -2.69 16.34 -16.22
N LEU A 69 -3.73 16.14 -15.43
CA LEU A 69 -4.53 14.91 -15.41
C LEU A 69 -5.55 14.86 -16.56
N LYS A 70 -6.16 16.00 -16.93
CA LYS A 70 -7.03 16.11 -18.11
C LYS A 70 -6.26 15.95 -19.41
N ALA A 71 -5.02 16.45 -19.44
CA ALA A 71 -4.06 16.10 -20.46
C ALA A 71 -3.71 14.63 -20.26
N TRP A 72 -4.26 13.75 -21.09
CA TRP A 72 -4.08 12.29 -21.09
C TRP A 72 -2.62 11.80 -20.86
N LYS A 73 -1.64 12.68 -21.15
CA LYS A 73 -0.22 12.56 -20.86
C LYS A 73 0.13 12.38 -19.37
N GLY A 74 -0.59 12.97 -18.41
CA GLY A 74 -0.33 12.74 -16.98
C GLY A 74 -0.77 11.34 -16.49
N MET A 75 -1.82 10.77 -17.11
CA MET A 75 -2.18 9.36 -16.91
C MET A 75 -1.18 8.41 -17.59
N LEU A 76 -0.65 8.78 -18.76
CA LEU A 76 0.45 8.05 -19.40
C LEU A 76 1.76 8.20 -18.63
N ASP A 77 2.15 9.33 -18.08
CA ASP A 77 3.38 9.40 -17.26
C ASP A 77 3.20 8.68 -15.90
N SER A 78 1.94 8.44 -15.50
CA SER A 78 1.61 7.41 -14.51
C SER A 78 1.69 5.98 -15.06
N GLU A 79 2.35 5.75 -16.20
CA GLU A 79 2.58 4.44 -16.82
C GLU A 79 3.06 3.44 -15.77
N GLY A 80 3.81 3.81 -14.73
CA GLY A 80 4.13 2.89 -13.63
C GLY A 80 2.91 2.21 -12.96
N PHE A 81 1.70 2.78 -13.05
CA PHE A 81 0.42 2.20 -12.61
C PHE A 81 -0.22 1.29 -13.67
N VAL A 82 0.07 1.49 -14.96
CA VAL A 82 -0.50 0.75 -16.10
C VAL A 82 0.45 -0.35 -16.60
N THR A 83 1.77 -0.08 -16.67
CA THR A 83 2.84 -1.03 -17.01
C THR A 83 3.24 -1.94 -15.84
N ALA A 84 2.87 -1.63 -14.59
CA ALA A 84 3.03 -2.59 -13.49
C ALA A 84 2.06 -3.80 -13.58
N GLY A 85 1.20 -3.83 -14.59
CA GLY A 85 0.17 -4.85 -14.75
C GLY A 85 -0.98 -4.64 -13.77
N TRP A 86 -2.10 -5.28 -14.09
CA TRP A 86 -3.25 -5.31 -13.20
C TRP A 86 -2.89 -6.17 -11.99
N VAL A 87 -2.99 -5.62 -10.78
CA VAL A 87 -2.81 -6.42 -9.56
C VAL A 87 -4.02 -7.35 -9.42
N HIS A 88 -3.89 -8.58 -9.92
CA HIS A 88 -4.97 -9.55 -9.94
C HIS A 88 -5.19 -10.22 -8.59
N ASP A 89 -4.11 -10.40 -7.82
CA ASP A 89 -4.10 -11.16 -6.57
C ASP A 89 -3.64 -10.26 -5.41
N LEU A 90 -4.61 -9.76 -4.65
CA LEU A 90 -4.37 -9.03 -3.40
C LEU A 90 -4.57 -9.96 -2.21
N LEU A 91 -3.60 -9.94 -1.31
CA LEU A 91 -3.63 -10.61 -0.02
C LEU A 91 -3.76 -9.54 1.06
N LEU A 92 -4.76 -9.70 1.93
CA LEU A 92 -5.04 -8.79 3.03
C LEU A 92 -4.79 -9.47 4.37
N HIS A 93 -4.31 -8.70 5.33
CA HIS A 93 -4.27 -9.12 6.73
C HIS A 93 -4.64 -7.95 7.62
N SER A 94 -5.67 -8.13 8.46
CA SER A 94 -6.20 -7.06 9.31
C SER A 94 -5.62 -7.11 10.72
N PHE A 95 -5.30 -5.94 11.27
CA PHE A 95 -4.85 -5.75 12.64
C PHE A 95 -5.73 -4.73 13.35
N ASP A 96 -6.09 -5.01 14.60
CA ASP A 96 -6.69 -4.00 15.47
C ASP A 96 -5.60 -3.22 16.20
N VAL A 97 -5.52 -1.93 15.90
CA VAL A 97 -4.57 -0.99 16.52
C VAL A 97 -5.36 0.18 17.07
N ASN A 98 -5.40 0.32 18.41
CA ASN A 98 -6.08 1.43 19.11
C ASN A 98 -7.56 1.59 18.69
N ASN A 99 -8.32 0.49 18.67
CA ASN A 99 -9.72 0.44 18.22
C ASN A 99 -9.96 0.87 16.75
N LEU A 100 -8.90 0.97 15.95
CA LEU A 100 -8.98 1.16 14.50
C LEU A 100 -8.47 -0.09 13.79
N ARG A 101 -9.30 -0.62 12.88
CA ARG A 101 -8.92 -1.75 12.03
C ARG A 101 -7.99 -1.25 10.93
N LYS A 102 -6.74 -1.69 10.95
CA LYS A 102 -5.72 -1.41 9.93
C LYS A 102 -5.53 -2.64 9.07
N PHE A 103 -5.20 -2.43 7.80
CA PHE A 103 -4.94 -3.51 6.85
C PHE A 103 -3.51 -3.44 6.34
N VAL A 104 -2.84 -4.58 6.30
CA VAL A 104 -1.62 -4.78 5.53
C VAL A 104 -2.03 -5.45 4.23
N ILE A 105 -1.58 -4.88 3.12
CA ILE A 105 -1.90 -5.34 1.77
C ILE A 105 -0.62 -5.83 1.13
N LYS A 106 -0.67 -7.02 0.52
CA LYS A 106 0.42 -7.62 -0.23
C LYS A 106 -0.10 -8.01 -1.61
N ALA A 107 0.52 -7.50 -2.66
CA ALA A 107 0.34 -8.00 -4.02
C ALA A 107 1.16 -9.29 -4.21
N LYS A 108 0.59 -10.28 -4.89
CA LYS A 108 1.28 -11.54 -5.22
C LYS A 108 1.91 -11.49 -6.62
#